data_AF-A0A969EF91-F1
#
_entry.id   AF-A0A969EF91-F1
#
_cell.length_a   1.000
_cell.length_b   1.000
_cell.length_c   1.000
_cell.angle_alpha   90.00
_cell.angle_beta   90.00
_cell.angle_gamma   90.00
#
_symmetry.space_group_name_H-M   'P 1'
#
loop_
_entity.id
_entity.type
_entity.pdbx_description
1 polymer ?
#
loop_
_entity_poly.entity_id
_entity_poly.type
_entity_poly.pdbx_seq_one_letter_code
_entity_poly.pdbx_strand_id
1 'polypeptide(L)'
;MLRFRTDELFGRAGVKRKLAIEAQSSMMACALVSRGLGVSVVHPFIAATFGAQVVARPFKPALRLEYGLLFPSGQRRSLLSQVFVDWLREDVGKLAAASSPVAPVAGPPAHALQTANAELE
;
A
#
# COMPACT_ATOMS: atom_id res chain seq x y z
N MET A 1 -8.78 2.31 -2.38
CA MET A 1 -8.45 1.30 -1.35
C MET A 1 -8.06 1.91 -0.01
N LEU A 2 -7.02 2.76 0.09
CA LEU A 2 -6.56 3.29 1.39
C LEU A 2 -7.65 4.04 2.17
N ARG A 3 -8.40 4.94 1.53
CA ARG A 3 -9.51 5.68 2.17
C ARG A 3 -10.53 4.77 2.82
N PHE A 4 -10.99 3.74 2.10
CA PHE A 4 -11.99 2.80 2.60
C PHE A 4 -11.51 2.07 3.86
N ARG A 5 -10.27 1.55 3.85
CA ARG A 5 -9.68 0.89 5.04
C ARG A 5 -9.51 1.86 6.21
N THR A 6 -9.12 3.10 5.94
CA THR A 6 -9.05 4.15 6.95
C THR A 6 -10.44 4.44 7.51
N ASP A 7 -11.45 4.60 6.67
CA ASP A 7 -12.84 4.88 7.08
C ASP A 7 -13.41 3.76 7.95
N GLU A 8 -13.21 2.51 7.55
CA GLU A 8 -13.61 1.33 8.31
C GLU A 8 -12.93 1.30 9.69
N LEU A 9 -11.62 1.56 9.75
CA LEU A 9 -10.88 1.56 11.00
C LEU A 9 -11.38 2.64 11.97
N PHE A 10 -11.57 3.86 11.48
CA PHE A 10 -12.10 4.95 12.31
C PHE A 10 -13.53 4.67 12.76
N GLY A 11 -14.35 4.07 11.89
CA GLY A 11 -15.71 3.63 12.22
C GLY A 11 -15.72 2.58 13.33
N ARG A 12 -14.89 1.54 13.22
CA ARG A 12 -14.72 0.50 14.25
C ARG A 12 -14.22 1.04 15.58
N ALA A 13 -13.35 2.06 15.54
CA ALA A 13 -12.84 2.72 16.73
C ALA A 13 -13.84 3.73 17.35
N GLY A 14 -14.99 3.98 16.72
CA GLY A 14 -15.95 4.99 17.17
C GLY A 14 -15.45 6.44 17.06
N VAL A 15 -14.38 6.68 16.30
CA VAL A 15 -13.75 7.99 16.20
C VAL A 15 -14.40 8.81 15.09
N LYS A 16 -15.10 9.88 15.48
CA LYS A 16 -15.68 10.85 14.55
C LYS A 16 -14.61 11.81 14.04
N ARG A 17 -14.47 11.88 12.72
CA ARG A 17 -13.49 12.74 12.05
C ARG A 17 -14.19 13.97 11.45
N LYS A 18 -13.51 15.11 11.47
CA LYS A 18 -13.92 16.30 10.71
C LYS A 18 -13.34 16.22 9.29
N LEU A 19 -14.15 15.76 8.33
CA LEU A 19 -13.76 15.70 6.92
C LEU A 19 -14.03 17.06 6.26
N ALA A 20 -13.03 17.94 6.24
CA ALA A 20 -13.17 19.31 5.74
C ALA A 20 -12.87 19.47 4.24
N ILE A 21 -11.97 18.66 3.69
CA ILE A 21 -11.52 18.75 2.30
C ILE A 21 -11.47 17.34 1.72
N GLU A 22 -12.02 17.18 0.52
CA GLU A 22 -11.89 15.96 -0.26
C GLU A 22 -10.81 16.13 -1.33
N ALA A 23 -9.86 15.18 -1.37
CA ALA A 23 -8.80 15.16 -2.35
C ALA A 23 -8.97 13.96 -3.30
N GLN A 24 -8.87 14.21 -4.61
CA GLN A 24 -8.94 13.22 -5.68
C GLN A 24 -7.69 12.32 -5.77
N SER A 25 -6.57 12.68 -5.13
CA SER A 25 -5.36 11.86 -5.09
C SER A 25 -4.55 12.08 -3.81
N SER A 26 -3.69 11.12 -3.45
CA SER A 26 -2.78 11.25 -2.31
C SER A 26 -1.74 12.35 -2.50
N MET A 27 -1.34 12.63 -3.75
CA MET A 27 -0.43 13.73 -4.07
C MET A 27 -1.10 15.08 -3.80
N MET A 28 -2.35 15.25 -4.21
CA MET A 28 -3.11 16.46 -3.90
C MET A 28 -3.35 16.59 -2.39
N ALA A 29 -3.68 15.49 -1.70
CA ALA A 29 -3.80 15.51 -0.24
C ALA A 29 -2.51 15.99 0.45
N CYS A 30 -1.34 15.48 0.04
CA CYS A 30 -0.05 15.93 0.59
C CYS A 30 0.25 17.40 0.25
N ALA A 31 -0.10 17.86 -0.95
CA ALA A 31 0.07 19.25 -1.37
C ALA A 31 -0.84 20.25 -0.60
N LEU A 32 -1.99 19.78 -0.11
CA LEU A 32 -2.87 20.56 0.77
C LEU A 32 -2.33 20.55 2.20
N VAL A 33 -1.83 19.40 2.67
CA VAL A 33 -1.18 19.27 3.99
C VAL A 33 0.07 20.14 4.09
N SER A 34 0.91 20.18 3.05
CA SER A 34 2.12 21.03 3.04
C SER A 34 1.80 22.53 3.09
N ARG A 35 0.58 22.92 2.71
CA ARG A 35 0.05 24.29 2.84
C ARG A 35 -0.69 24.52 4.17
N GLY A 36 -0.65 23.58 5.10
CA GLY A 36 -1.26 23.72 6.43
C GLY A 36 -2.78 23.50 6.46
N LEU A 37 -3.38 22.93 5.40
CA LEU A 37 -4.84 22.75 5.33
C LEU A 37 -5.36 21.50 6.08
N GLY A 38 -4.51 20.85 6.88
CA GLY A 38 -4.89 19.74 7.75
C GLY A 38 -3.87 18.62 7.76
N VAL A 39 -4.37 17.39 7.95
CA VAL A 39 -3.58 16.14 7.96
C VAL A 39 -4.26 15.09 7.09
N SER A 40 -3.48 14.12 6.60
CA SER A 40 -4.02 13.02 5.79
C SER A 40 -3.28 11.72 6.08
N VAL A 41 -3.98 10.59 5.87
CA VAL A 41 -3.39 9.24 5.90
C VAL A 41 -3.08 8.83 4.47
N VAL A 42 -1.80 8.71 4.14
CA VAL A 42 -1.30 8.43 2.78
C VAL A 42 -0.28 7.30 2.79
N HIS A 43 0.02 6.76 1.61
CA HIS A 43 1.11 5.81 1.45
C HIS A 43 2.46 6.49 1.74
N PRO A 44 3.40 5.86 2.47
CA PRO A 44 4.70 6.45 2.79
C PRO A 44 5.48 6.90 1.55
N PHE A 45 5.39 6.18 0.43
CA PHE A 45 6.00 6.59 -0.84
C PHE A 45 5.57 7.98 -1.31
N ILE A 46 4.30 8.35 -1.15
CA ILE A 46 3.81 9.67 -1.56
C ILE A 46 4.25 10.73 -0.57
N ALA A 47 4.23 10.45 0.73
CA ALA A 47 4.72 11.41 1.73
C ALA A 47 6.21 11.73 1.52
N ALA A 48 7.01 10.72 1.15
CA ALA A 48 8.45 10.88 0.91
C ALA A 48 8.77 11.88 -0.22
N THR A 49 7.92 12.01 -1.24
CA THR A 49 8.16 12.96 -2.36
C THR A 49 8.05 14.42 -1.94
N PHE A 50 7.44 14.73 -0.80
CA PHE A 50 7.30 16.10 -0.29
C PHE A 50 8.45 16.50 0.65
N GLY A 51 9.29 15.54 1.06
CA GLY A 51 10.45 15.79 1.92
C GLY A 51 10.07 16.60 3.18
N ALA A 52 10.83 17.66 3.44
CA ALA A 52 10.64 18.51 4.62
C ALA A 52 9.36 19.37 4.60
N GLN A 53 8.61 19.40 3.49
CA GLN A 53 7.35 20.16 3.40
C GLN A 53 6.22 19.52 4.22
N VAL A 54 6.38 18.26 4.62
CA VAL A 54 5.42 17.53 5.45
C VAL A 54 6.15 16.71 6.51
N VAL A 55 5.49 16.46 7.63
CA VAL A 55 6.00 15.54 8.66
C VAL A 55 5.24 14.22 8.57
N ALA A 56 5.93 13.14 8.21
CA ALA A 56 5.36 11.80 8.21
C ALA A 56 5.38 11.22 9.63
N ARG A 57 4.24 10.69 10.08
CA ARG A 57 4.11 10.00 11.38
C ARG A 57 3.50 8.61 11.22
N PRO A 58 3.99 7.59 11.94
CA PRO A 58 3.38 6.28 11.95
C PRO A 58 1.91 6.36 12.38
N PHE A 59 1.04 5.74 11.58
CA PHE A 59 -0.37 5.61 11.88
C PHE A 59 -0.64 4.30 12.62
N LYS A 60 -1.39 4.33 13.73
CA LYS A 60 -1.69 3.15 14.56
C LYS A 60 -3.21 2.94 14.68
N PRO A 61 -3.72 1.69 14.54
CA PRO A 61 -2.98 0.50 14.13
C PRO A 61 -2.48 0.58 12.68
N ALA A 62 -1.43 -0.18 12.37
CA ALA A 62 -0.84 -0.19 11.03
C ALA A 62 -1.82 -0.78 10.01
N LEU A 63 -2.02 -0.08 8.89
CA LEU A 63 -2.82 -0.55 7.76
C LEU A 63 -1.94 -1.40 6.83
N ARG A 64 -2.15 -2.72 6.82
CA ARG A 64 -1.42 -3.63 5.92
C ARG A 64 -1.97 -3.49 4.50
N LEU A 65 -1.07 -3.21 3.55
CA LEU A 65 -1.33 -3.24 2.12
C LEU A 65 -0.48 -4.38 1.52
N GLU A 66 -1.11 -5.21 0.70
CA GLU A 66 -0.46 -6.35 0.07
C GLU A 66 -0.29 -6.07 -1.41
N TYR A 67 0.92 -6.37 -1.90
CA TYR A 67 1.29 -6.23 -3.31
C TYR A 67 1.74 -7.60 -3.81
N GLY A 68 1.36 -7.94 -5.04
CA GLY A 68 1.65 -9.23 -5.63
C GLY A 68 2.03 -9.11 -7.10
N LEU A 69 2.72 -10.12 -7.58
CA LEU A 69 3.03 -10.30 -9.00
C LEU A 69 2.15 -11.42 -9.54
N LEU A 70 1.39 -11.11 -10.59
CA LEU A 70 0.51 -12.06 -11.26
C LEU A 70 1.21 -12.61 -12.50
N PHE A 71 1.08 -13.92 -12.72
CA PHE A 71 1.65 -14.62 -13.87
C PHE A 71 0.56 -15.43 -14.57
N PRO A 72 0.60 -15.55 -15.91
CA PRO A 72 -0.32 -16.41 -16.64
C PRO A 72 -0.26 -17.85 -16.15
N SER A 73 -1.42 -18.47 -15.92
CA SER A 73 -1.51 -19.89 -15.60
C SER A 73 -1.09 -20.72 -16.83
N GLY A 74 -0.24 -21.72 -16.62
CA GLY A 74 0.14 -22.68 -17.67
C GLY A 74 1.28 -22.26 -18.62
N GLN A 75 1.81 -21.03 -18.51
CA GLN A 75 2.98 -20.62 -19.29
C GLN A 75 4.25 -20.61 -18.46
N ARG A 76 5.36 -21.08 -19.05
CA ARG A 76 6.68 -20.94 -18.44
C ARG A 76 7.07 -19.46 -18.49
N ARG A 77 7.42 -18.88 -17.34
CA ARG A 77 7.92 -17.49 -17.29
C ARG A 77 9.13 -17.35 -18.19
N SER A 78 9.18 -16.29 -18.98
CA SER A 78 10.37 -15.97 -19.76
C SER A 78 11.58 -15.74 -18.83
N LEU A 79 12.79 -15.91 -19.35
CA LEU A 79 14.01 -15.62 -18.59
C LEU A 79 14.03 -14.15 -18.14
N LEU A 80 13.66 -13.23 -19.03
CA LEU A 80 13.58 -11.79 -18.72
C LEU A 80 12.57 -11.51 -17.59
N SER A 81 11.42 -12.18 -17.59
CA SER A 81 10.43 -12.03 -16.52
C SER A 81 10.99 -12.50 -15.17
N GLN A 82 11.78 -13.57 -15.15
CA GLN A 82 12.40 -14.07 -13.91
C GLN A 82 13.45 -13.08 -13.39
N VAL A 83 14.35 -12.61 -14.27
CA VAL A 83 15.36 -11.60 -13.92
C VAL A 83 14.72 -10.32 -13.38
N PHE A 84 13.65 -9.84 -14.03
CA PHE A 84 12.91 -8.67 -13.55
C PHE A 84 12.31 -8.89 -12.15
N VAL A 85 11.70 -10.06 -11.91
CA VAL A 85 11.12 -10.39 -10.60
C VAL A 85 12.18 -10.40 -9.51
N ASP A 86 13.36 -10.93 -9.81
CA ASP A 86 14.46 -11.00 -8.85
C ASP A 86 14.99 -9.60 -8.51
N TRP A 87 15.22 -8.75 -9.52
CA TRP A 87 15.58 -7.34 -9.30
C TRP A 87 14.52 -6.58 -8.50
N LEU A 88 13.24 -6.77 -8.86
CA LEU A 88 12.15 -6.11 -8.16
C LEU A 88 12.07 -6.53 -6.69
N ARG A 89 12.27 -7.82 -6.38
CA ARG A 89 12.31 -8.32 -5.00
C ARG A 89 13.46 -7.73 -4.22
N GLU A 90 14.64 -7.64 -4.83
CA GLU A 90 15.82 -7.05 -4.22
C GLU A 90 15.57 -5.57 -3.86
N ASP A 91 15.07 -4.79 -4.80
CA ASP A 91 14.84 -3.35 -4.61
C ASP A 91 13.69 -3.06 -3.63
N VAL A 92 12.61 -3.85 -3.67
CA VAL A 92 11.55 -3.77 -2.66
C VAL A 92 12.09 -4.13 -1.28
N GLY A 93 13.00 -5.11 -1.18
CA GLY A 93 13.68 -5.46 0.07
C GLY A 93 14.49 -4.31 0.66
N LYS A 94 15.27 -3.60 -0.17
CA LYS A 94 16.02 -2.40 0.24
C LYS A 94 15.09 -1.31 0.76
N LEU A 95 13.95 -1.11 0.08
CA LEU A 95 12.98 -0.07 0.39
C LEU A 95 12.18 -0.38 1.67
N ALA A 96 11.89 -1.66 1.92
CA ALA A 96 11.29 -2.13 3.16
C ALA A 96 12.24 -1.97 4.35
N ALA A 97 13.55 -2.22 4.17
CA ALA A 97 14.54 -2.03 5.24
C ALA A 97 14.71 -0.56 5.65
N ALA A 98 14.57 0.38 4.71
CA ALA A 98 14.60 1.81 4.98
C ALA A 98 13.34 2.35 5.71
N SER A 99 12.26 1.55 5.74
CA SER A 99 10.96 1.91 6.30
C SER A 99 10.63 0.95 7.46
N SER A 100 11.04 1.27 8.70
CA SER A 100 10.89 0.47 9.95
C SER A 100 9.81 -0.64 9.94
N PRO A 101 10.12 -1.86 10.45
CA PRO A 101 9.69 -3.12 9.84
C PRO A 101 8.22 -3.49 10.10
N VAL A 102 7.48 -3.78 9.03
CA VAL A 102 6.34 -4.69 9.07
C VAL A 102 6.87 -6.06 8.68
N ALA A 103 6.77 -7.05 9.58
CA ALA A 103 7.21 -8.41 9.31
C ALA A 103 6.59 -8.95 8.00
N PRO A 104 7.40 -9.60 7.13
CA PRO A 104 6.90 -10.16 5.88
C PRO A 104 5.88 -11.24 6.22
N VAL A 105 4.64 -11.07 5.73
CA VAL A 105 3.67 -12.16 5.69
C VAL A 105 4.08 -13.04 4.52
N ALA A 106 4.31 -14.32 4.81
CA ALA A 106 4.41 -15.34 3.78
C ALA A 106 3.10 -15.29 2.97
N GLY A 107 3.19 -14.91 1.69
CA GLY A 107 2.02 -14.88 0.82
C GLY A 107 1.36 -16.26 0.77
N PRO A 108 0.04 -16.34 0.54
CA PRO A 108 -0.62 -17.63 0.40
C PRO A 108 0.09 -18.44 -0.69
N PRO A 109 0.29 -19.74 -0.48
CA PRO A 109 0.96 -20.59 -1.46
C PRO A 109 0.17 -20.55 -2.77
N ALA A 110 0.89 -20.56 -3.90
CA ALA A 110 0.37 -20.28 -5.24
C ALA A 110 -0.87 -21.11 -5.65
N HIS A 111 -1.18 -22.20 -4.96
CA HIS A 111 -2.37 -23.02 -5.19
C HIS A 111 -3.68 -22.40 -4.67
N ALA A 112 -3.65 -21.48 -3.70
CA ALA A 112 -4.87 -20.92 -3.10
C ALA A 112 -5.62 -19.89 -3.96
N LEU A 113 -4.97 -19.36 -5.01
CA LEU A 113 -5.60 -18.43 -5.96
C LEU A 113 -6.30 -19.14 -7.14
N GLN A 114 -6.12 -20.45 -7.29
CA GLN A 114 -6.66 -21.20 -8.42
C GLN A 114 -8.03 -21.83 -8.12
N THR A 115 -8.35 -22.08 -6.85
CA THR A 115 -9.67 -22.59 -6.43
C THR A 115 -10.76 -21.52 -6.37
N ALA A 116 -10.41 -20.23 -6.28
CA ALA A 116 -11.40 -19.15 -6.20
C ALA A 116 -12.03 -18.77 -7.58
N ASN A 117 -11.46 -19.23 -8.69
CA ASN A 117 -12.00 -18.98 -10.03
C ASN A 117 -12.84 -20.15 -10.58
N ALA A 118 -13.09 -21.20 -9.78
CA ALA A 118 -13.80 -22.41 -10.21
C ALA A 118 -15.26 -22.49 -9.74
N GLU A 119 -15.81 -21.46 -9.10
CA GLU A 119 -17.20 -21.44 -8.58
C GLU A 119 -18.08 -20.37 -9.26
N LEU A 120 -17.81 -20.02 -10.53
CA LEU A 120 -18.63 -19.11 -11.33
C LEU A 120 -19.08 -19.68 -12.69
N GLU A 121 -19.24 -21.01 -12.78
CA GLU A 121 -20.13 -21.63 -13.77
C GLU A 121 -21.35 -22.22 -13.05
#